data_AF-A0A7R9Z0U4-F1
#
_entry.id   AF-A0A7R9Z0U4-F1
#
_cell.length_a   1.000
_cell.length_b   1.000
_cell.length_c   1.000
_cell.angle_alpha   90.00
_cell.angle_beta   90.00
_cell.angle_gamma   90.00
#
_symmetry.space_group_name_H-M   'P 1'
#
loop_
_entity.id
_entity.type
_entity.pdbx_description
1 polymer ?
#
loop_
_entity_poly.entity_id
_entity_poly.type
_entity_poly.pdbx_seq_one_letter_code
_entity_poly.pdbx_strand_id
1 'polypeptide(L)'
;AGGLRQSEYSNVASAAAASESDPAPWFCHGLNCPLYTSKCNTSDYEVRSYQLYKWSAARDDGIPGITKAMSHGFQKLFSYISGSNSAKKSIPMTAPVLQTISQDSTIGNVTHFMMPYDYQDQPLSSMSQPTDPDCFLTSTPAMDVAVVSYGGYSSDSDVL
;
A
#
# COMPACT_ATOMS: atom_id res chain seq x y z
N ALA A 1 -1.52 -19.74 61.89
CA ALA A 1 -1.96 -18.45 61.32
C ALA A 1 -1.64 -18.45 59.83
N GLY A 2 -2.62 -18.15 58.99
CA GLY A 2 -2.43 -17.77 57.57
C GLY A 2 -2.33 -18.90 56.56
N GLY A 3 -3.47 -19.50 56.19
CA GLY A 3 -3.60 -20.24 54.92
C GLY A 3 -4.12 -19.34 53.81
N LEU A 4 -3.58 -19.47 52.59
CA LEU A 4 -4.09 -18.92 51.32
C LEU A 4 -3.73 -19.95 50.23
N ARG A 5 -4.64 -20.88 49.93
CA ARG A 5 -5.61 -20.92 48.80
C ARG A 5 -4.99 -21.25 47.43
N GLN A 6 -5.27 -22.49 46.99
CA GLN A 6 -5.31 -22.90 45.60
C GLN A 6 -6.41 -22.14 44.85
N SER A 7 -6.01 -21.33 43.87
CA SER A 7 -6.77 -20.88 42.69
C SER A 7 -5.85 -19.87 42.03
N GLU A 8 -5.21 -20.17 40.90
CA GLU A 8 -5.68 -19.67 39.61
C GLU A 8 -5.00 -20.49 38.49
N TYR A 9 -5.65 -21.58 38.10
CA TYR A 9 -5.56 -22.08 36.73
C TYR A 9 -6.84 -21.66 36.03
N SER A 10 -6.68 -21.19 34.79
CA SER A 10 -7.70 -20.96 33.75
C SER A 10 -8.08 -19.51 33.48
N ASN A 11 -8.17 -19.25 32.17
CA ASN A 11 -8.80 -18.14 31.47
C ASN A 11 -7.89 -16.93 31.24
N VAL A 12 -7.68 -16.44 30.03
CA VAL A 12 -8.36 -16.69 28.76
C VAL A 12 -7.42 -16.23 27.64
N ALA A 13 -7.39 -17.00 26.55
CA ALA A 13 -7.09 -16.45 25.25
C ALA A 13 -8.04 -15.26 25.02
N SER A 14 -7.49 -14.07 24.88
CA SER A 14 -8.15 -13.01 24.14
C SER A 14 -7.22 -12.67 23.00
N ALA A 15 -7.52 -13.20 21.82
CA ALA A 15 -7.26 -12.44 20.61
C ALA A 15 -7.81 -11.04 20.89
N ALA A 16 -6.92 -10.04 20.94
CA ALA A 16 -7.36 -8.66 21.03
C ALA A 16 -8.24 -8.45 19.80
N ALA A 17 -9.54 -8.31 20.05
CA ALA A 17 -10.49 -7.83 19.09
C ALA A 17 -9.89 -6.55 18.49
N ALA A 18 -9.81 -6.51 17.16
CA ALA A 18 -9.53 -5.30 16.43
C ALA A 18 -10.45 -4.21 16.99
N SER A 19 -9.86 -3.19 17.62
CA SER A 19 -10.58 -2.06 18.18
C SER A 19 -11.39 -1.41 17.07
N GLU A 20 -12.65 -1.07 17.38
CA GLU A 20 -13.56 -0.37 16.49
C GLU A 20 -12.90 0.89 15.91
N SER A 21 -12.51 0.75 14.64
CA SER A 21 -12.15 1.74 13.63
C SER A 21 -11.70 3.11 14.12
N ASP A 22 -10.38 3.29 14.22
CA ASP A 22 -9.81 4.60 13.91
C ASP A 22 -10.40 5.08 12.57
N PRO A 23 -10.80 6.36 12.43
CA PRO A 23 -11.28 6.87 11.16
C PRO A 23 -10.22 6.60 10.10
N ALA A 24 -10.66 6.15 8.92
CA ALA A 24 -9.77 5.87 7.80
C ALA A 24 -8.80 7.05 7.62
N PRO A 25 -7.49 6.80 7.43
CA PRO A 25 -6.52 7.86 7.27
C PRO A 25 -6.97 8.88 6.22
N TRP A 26 -6.69 10.16 6.45
CA TRP A 26 -7.17 11.25 5.58
C TRP A 26 -6.80 11.04 4.11
N PHE A 27 -5.63 10.45 3.85
CA PHE A 27 -5.12 10.16 2.50
C PHE A 27 -5.91 9.08 1.76
N CYS A 28 -6.79 8.35 2.44
CA CYS A 28 -7.61 7.32 1.81
C CYS A 28 -8.75 7.94 0.97
N HIS A 29 -9.20 9.16 1.29
CA HIS A 29 -10.27 9.85 0.57
C HIS A 29 -11.54 9.00 0.33
N GLY A 30 -11.89 8.15 1.30
CA GLY A 30 -13.04 7.23 1.20
C GLY A 30 -12.84 6.00 0.29
N LEU A 31 -11.63 5.81 -0.25
CA LEU A 31 -11.24 4.65 -1.05
C LEU A 31 -10.59 3.57 -0.17
N ASN A 32 -10.46 2.36 -0.71
CA ASN A 32 -9.60 1.34 -0.10
C ASN A 32 -8.16 1.86 -0.05
N CYS A 33 -7.47 1.57 1.05
CA CYS A 33 -6.11 2.03 1.28
C CYS A 33 -5.33 1.06 2.18
N PRO A 34 -3.98 1.12 2.18
CA PRO A 34 -3.19 0.30 3.08
C PRO A 34 -3.46 0.68 4.55
N LEU A 35 -3.88 -0.29 5.33
CA LEU A 35 -4.03 -0.17 6.79
C LEU A 35 -2.66 -0.30 7.43
N TYR A 36 -2.45 0.45 8.51
CA TYR A 36 -1.23 0.39 9.30
C TYR A 36 -1.52 0.53 10.78
N THR A 37 -0.57 0.08 11.59
CA THR A 37 -0.49 0.45 13.01
C THR A 37 0.61 1.49 13.19
N SER A 38 0.29 2.59 13.85
CA SER A 38 1.29 3.57 14.25
C SER A 38 2.15 3.00 15.39
N LYS A 39 3.46 2.89 15.18
CA LYS A 39 4.42 2.40 16.19
C LYS A 39 4.97 3.54 17.04
N CYS A 40 5.29 4.67 16.41
CA CYS A 40 5.62 5.90 17.09
C CYS A 40 5.34 7.11 16.19
N ASN A 41 5.09 8.25 16.81
CA ASN A 41 4.85 9.51 16.14
C ASN A 41 5.70 10.59 16.82
N THR A 42 6.53 11.28 16.03
CA THR A 42 7.45 12.34 16.48
C THR A 42 7.12 13.64 15.77
N SER A 43 7.81 14.73 16.10
CA SER A 43 7.68 15.99 15.34
C SER A 43 8.14 15.87 13.88
N ASP A 44 9.02 14.90 13.58
CA ASP A 44 9.75 14.84 12.32
C ASP A 44 9.21 13.75 11.39
N TYR A 45 8.76 12.62 11.96
CA TYR A 45 8.21 11.48 11.22
C TYR A 45 7.30 10.60 12.08
N GLU A 46 6.50 9.78 11.40
CA GLU A 46 5.73 8.68 11.98
C GLU A 46 6.31 7.33 11.52
N VAL A 47 6.44 6.35 12.42
CA VAL A 47 6.74 4.97 12.03
C VAL A 47 5.43 4.20 11.92
N ARG A 48 5.15 3.69 10.72
CA ARG A 48 3.97 2.88 10.41
C ARG A 48 4.37 1.44 10.14
N SER A 49 3.63 0.51 10.74
CA SER A 49 3.75 -0.92 10.44
C SER A 49 2.66 -1.32 9.46
N TYR A 50 3.04 -1.72 8.26
CA TYR A 50 2.14 -2.23 7.24
C TYR A 50 2.24 -3.74 7.16
N GLN A 51 1.10 -4.40 6.98
CA GLN A 51 1.06 -5.81 6.61
C GLN A 51 1.45 -6.01 5.13
N LEU A 52 1.48 -7.27 4.70
CA LEU A 52 1.63 -7.59 3.29
C LEU A 52 0.44 -7.02 2.49
N TYR A 53 0.74 -6.42 1.35
CA TYR A 53 -0.25 -5.94 0.39
C TYR A 53 0.11 -6.35 -1.03
N LYS A 54 -0.92 -6.66 -1.82
CA LYS A 54 -0.84 -6.92 -3.26
C LYS A 54 -1.11 -5.62 -4.03
N TRP A 55 -0.36 -5.44 -5.11
CA TRP A 55 -0.32 -4.22 -5.90
C TRP A 55 -0.38 -4.56 -7.39
N SER A 56 -1.00 -3.69 -8.17
CA SER A 56 -0.62 -3.53 -9.58
C SER A 56 0.49 -2.49 -9.67
N ALA A 57 1.45 -2.74 -10.55
CA ALA A 57 2.66 -1.94 -10.68
C ALA A 57 2.97 -1.69 -12.16
N ALA A 58 3.51 -0.51 -12.49
CA ALA A 58 3.94 -0.16 -13.83
C ALA A 58 5.38 0.36 -13.80
N ARG A 59 6.24 -0.16 -14.68
CA ARG A 59 7.59 0.40 -14.89
C ARG A 59 7.53 1.63 -15.79
N ASP A 60 8.30 2.64 -15.40
CA ASP A 60 8.47 3.91 -16.09
C ASP A 60 9.90 4.06 -16.64
N ASP A 61 10.38 2.99 -17.29
CA ASP A 61 11.74 2.93 -17.86
C ASP A 61 11.96 4.06 -18.88
N GLY A 62 13.07 4.80 -18.72
CA GLY A 62 13.43 5.89 -19.61
C GLY A 62 12.59 7.17 -19.47
N ILE A 63 11.68 7.26 -18.50
CA ILE A 63 10.91 8.49 -18.23
C ILE A 63 11.69 9.40 -17.26
N PRO A 64 12.12 10.60 -17.69
CA PRO A 64 12.91 11.48 -16.83
C PRO A 64 12.04 12.21 -15.80
N GLY A 65 12.50 12.27 -14.55
CA GLY A 65 11.87 13.02 -13.47
C GLY A 65 10.77 12.23 -12.74
N ILE A 66 10.67 12.46 -11.44
CA ILE A 66 9.81 11.68 -10.53
C ILE A 66 8.34 11.92 -10.87
N THR A 67 7.94 13.19 -10.97
CA THR A 67 6.56 13.61 -11.23
C THR A 67 6.06 13.14 -12.61
N LYS A 68 6.93 13.17 -13.63
CA LYS A 68 6.59 12.69 -14.98
C LYS A 68 6.45 11.18 -15.02
N ALA A 69 7.38 10.46 -14.39
CA ALA A 69 7.28 9.01 -14.25
C ALA A 69 5.99 8.62 -13.50
N MET A 70 5.65 9.31 -12.40
CA MET A 70 4.42 9.04 -11.66
C MET A 70 3.17 9.22 -12.52
N SER A 71 3.11 10.31 -13.30
CA SER A 71 1.97 10.58 -14.19
C SER A 71 1.85 9.53 -15.29
N HIS A 72 2.97 9.09 -15.84
CA HIS A 72 3.02 8.05 -16.88
C HIS A 72 2.58 6.69 -16.34
N GLY A 73 3.16 6.24 -15.22
CA GLY A 73 2.79 4.99 -14.56
C GLY A 73 1.34 4.99 -14.08
N PHE A 74 0.85 6.13 -13.60
CA PHE A 74 -0.56 6.32 -13.25
C PHE A 74 -1.47 6.04 -14.45
N GLN A 75 -1.19 6.57 -15.64
CA GLN A 75 -2.02 6.37 -16.83
C GLN A 75 -2.05 4.90 -17.28
N LYS A 76 -0.90 4.22 -17.21
CA LYS A 76 -0.79 2.78 -17.48
C LYS A 76 -1.67 1.97 -16.52
N LEU A 77 -1.53 2.20 -15.22
CA LEU A 77 -2.33 1.51 -14.20
C LEU A 77 -3.81 1.87 -14.24
N PHE A 78 -4.14 3.13 -14.55
CA PHE A 78 -5.51 3.58 -14.74
C PHE A 78 -6.18 2.83 -15.89
N SER A 79 -5.46 2.64 -17.00
CA SER A 79 -5.94 1.83 -18.13
C SER A 79 -6.17 0.38 -17.71
N TYR A 80 -5.23 -0.22 -16.97
CA TYR A 80 -5.37 -1.58 -16.43
C TYR A 80 -6.64 -1.75 -15.59
N ILE A 81 -6.86 -0.89 -14.59
CA ILE A 81 -8.04 -0.97 -13.71
C ILE A 81 -9.34 -0.56 -14.44
N SER A 82 -9.25 0.16 -15.56
CA SER A 82 -10.40 0.54 -16.37
C SER A 82 -10.84 -0.53 -17.37
N GLY A 83 -10.10 -1.64 -17.50
CA GLY A 83 -10.47 -2.77 -18.36
C GLY A 83 -9.41 -3.21 -19.36
N SER A 84 -8.23 -2.57 -19.40
CA SER A 84 -7.07 -3.06 -20.17
C SER A 84 -6.36 -4.20 -19.43
N ASN A 85 -7.12 -5.26 -19.14
CA ASN A 85 -6.69 -6.49 -18.51
C ASN A 85 -7.34 -7.69 -19.21
N SER A 86 -6.83 -8.89 -18.94
CA SER A 86 -7.23 -10.13 -19.64
C SER A 86 -8.72 -10.45 -19.54
N ALA A 87 -9.40 -10.00 -18.49
CA ALA A 87 -10.83 -10.23 -18.28
C ALA A 87 -11.73 -9.07 -18.72
N LYS A 88 -11.17 -7.97 -19.26
CA LYS A 88 -11.91 -6.76 -19.65
C LYS A 88 -12.81 -6.19 -18.55
N LYS A 89 -12.42 -6.36 -17.28
CA LYS A 89 -13.21 -5.93 -16.13
C LYS A 89 -12.68 -4.65 -15.52
N SER A 90 -13.57 -3.83 -14.97
CA SER A 90 -13.15 -2.70 -14.13
C SER A 90 -12.78 -3.18 -12.73
N ILE A 91 -11.73 -2.58 -12.17
CA ILE A 91 -11.24 -2.79 -10.82
C ILE A 91 -11.37 -1.45 -10.08
N PRO A 92 -11.97 -1.40 -8.88
CA PRO A 92 -12.10 -0.15 -8.12
C PRO A 92 -10.75 0.53 -7.87
N MET A 93 -10.74 1.86 -7.95
CA MET A 93 -9.57 2.68 -7.59
C MET A 93 -9.29 2.61 -6.09
N THR A 94 -8.01 2.71 -5.72
CA THR A 94 -7.53 2.76 -4.34
C THR A 94 -6.67 3.99 -4.12
N ALA A 95 -6.39 4.32 -2.86
CA ALA A 95 -5.45 5.37 -2.49
C ALA A 95 -4.45 4.87 -1.43
N PRO A 96 -3.27 5.52 -1.27
CA PRO A 96 -2.69 6.49 -2.20
C PRO A 96 -2.10 5.79 -3.43
N VAL A 97 -1.65 6.58 -4.40
CA VAL A 97 -0.73 6.11 -5.44
C VAL A 97 0.68 6.14 -4.86
N LEU A 98 1.40 5.02 -4.94
CA LEU A 98 2.80 4.97 -4.50
C LEU A 98 3.74 4.98 -5.70
N GLN A 99 4.94 5.51 -5.50
CA GLN A 99 6.03 5.41 -6.46
C GLN A 99 7.30 4.98 -5.75
N THR A 100 7.92 3.91 -6.25
CA THR A 100 9.28 3.52 -5.87
C THR A 100 10.25 4.28 -6.77
N ILE A 101 11.09 5.12 -6.16
CA ILE A 101 12.11 5.88 -6.87
C ILE A 101 13.37 5.00 -6.98
N SER A 102 13.83 4.78 -8.21
CA SER A 102 15.09 4.08 -8.45
C SER A 102 16.26 5.05 -8.35
N GLN A 103 17.33 4.62 -7.67
CA GLN A 103 18.62 5.33 -7.68
C GLN A 103 19.47 4.97 -8.90
N ASP A 104 19.14 3.87 -9.57
CA ASP A 104 19.79 3.44 -10.79
C ASP A 104 19.05 4.02 -11.98
N SER A 105 19.72 4.89 -12.75
CA SER A 105 19.14 5.53 -13.93
C SER A 105 18.80 4.56 -15.07
N THR A 106 19.29 3.32 -14.99
CA THR A 106 18.97 2.24 -15.94
C THR A 106 17.70 1.49 -15.57
N ILE A 107 17.23 1.60 -14.32
CA ILE A 107 16.00 0.99 -13.82
C ILE A 107 15.00 2.12 -13.59
N GLY A 108 13.88 2.13 -14.32
CA GLY A 108 12.87 3.17 -14.19
C GLY A 108 12.21 3.17 -12.81
N ASN A 109 11.57 4.29 -12.47
CA ASN A 109 10.68 4.34 -11.32
C ASN A 109 9.52 3.34 -11.52
N VAL A 110 8.94 2.90 -10.41
CA VAL A 110 7.79 1.98 -10.45
C VAL A 110 6.62 2.63 -9.74
N THR A 111 5.52 2.83 -10.46
CA THR A 111 4.26 3.34 -9.91
C THR A 111 3.39 2.17 -9.45
N HIS A 112 2.68 2.29 -8.33
CA HIS A 112 1.88 1.22 -7.73
C HIS A 112 0.48 1.69 -7.33
N PHE A 113 -0.53 0.88 -7.65
CA PHE A 113 -1.88 0.96 -7.06
C PHE A 113 -2.11 -0.26 -6.17
N MET A 114 -2.65 -0.04 -4.98
CA MET A 114 -3.04 -1.13 -4.11
C MET A 114 -4.18 -1.91 -4.80
N MET A 115 -4.17 -3.24 -4.72
CA MET A 115 -5.35 -4.00 -5.12
C MET A 115 -6.47 -3.79 -4.09
N PRO A 116 -7.76 -3.65 -4.48
CA PRO A 116 -8.86 -3.52 -3.51
C PRO A 116 -8.92 -4.69 -2.53
N TYR A 117 -9.57 -4.50 -1.38
CA TYR A 117 -9.57 -5.51 -0.30
C TYR A 117 -10.03 -6.90 -0.75
N ASP A 118 -11.04 -6.98 -1.63
CA ASP A 118 -11.56 -8.25 -2.18
C ASP A 118 -10.52 -9.07 -3.00
N TYR A 119 -9.41 -8.45 -3.39
CA TYR A 119 -8.31 -9.07 -4.11
C TYR A 119 -7.17 -9.49 -3.19
N GLN A 120 -7.10 -8.99 -1.95
CA GLN A 120 -5.95 -9.18 -1.08
C GLN A 120 -5.75 -10.64 -0.66
N ASP A 121 -6.80 -11.46 -0.67
CA ASP A 121 -6.70 -12.90 -0.36
C ASP A 121 -6.50 -13.80 -1.59
N GLN A 122 -6.61 -13.25 -2.81
CA GLN A 122 -6.50 -14.03 -4.05
C GLN A 122 -5.03 -14.19 -4.49
N PRO A 123 -4.59 -15.35 -4.98
CA PRO A 123 -3.25 -15.46 -5.56
C PRO A 123 -3.08 -14.54 -6.77
N LEU A 124 -1.91 -13.92 -6.94
CA LEU A 124 -1.67 -12.96 -8.05
C LEU A 124 -1.95 -13.58 -9.43
N SER A 125 -1.70 -14.87 -9.58
CA SER A 125 -1.94 -15.63 -10.82
C SER A 125 -3.42 -15.81 -11.17
N SER A 126 -4.35 -15.68 -10.21
CA SER A 126 -5.80 -15.78 -10.47
C SER A 126 -6.46 -14.44 -10.79
N MET A 127 -5.75 -13.33 -10.61
CA MET A 127 -6.26 -12.00 -10.91
C MET A 127 -6.24 -11.75 -12.43
N SER A 128 -7.02 -10.76 -12.88
CA SER A 128 -6.98 -10.30 -14.28
C SER A 128 -5.60 -9.75 -14.59
N GLN A 129 -4.88 -10.39 -15.51
CA GLN A 129 -3.51 -9.98 -15.83
C GLN A 129 -3.51 -8.70 -16.68
N PRO A 130 -2.58 -7.77 -16.47
CA PRO A 130 -2.41 -6.63 -17.36
C PRO A 130 -2.12 -7.06 -18.80
N THR A 131 -2.61 -6.28 -19.77
CA THR A 131 -2.28 -6.48 -21.20
C THR A 131 -1.09 -5.63 -21.65
N ASP A 132 -0.76 -4.58 -20.91
CA ASP A 132 0.45 -3.77 -21.11
C ASP A 132 1.65 -4.53 -20.52
N PRO A 133 2.72 -4.80 -21.30
CA PRO A 133 3.89 -5.58 -20.86
C PRO A 133 4.72 -4.90 -19.74
N ASP A 134 4.55 -3.60 -19.54
CA ASP A 134 5.21 -2.87 -18.47
C ASP A 134 4.37 -2.83 -17.18
N CYS A 135 3.13 -3.32 -17.24
CA CYS A 135 2.27 -3.50 -16.08
C CYS A 135 2.36 -4.94 -15.57
N PHE A 136 2.47 -5.10 -14.25
CA PHE A 136 2.57 -6.40 -13.60
C PHE A 136 1.91 -6.38 -12.22
N LEU A 137 1.61 -7.56 -11.69
CA LEU A 137 1.08 -7.72 -10.34
C LEU A 137 2.20 -8.16 -9.40
N THR A 138 2.23 -7.60 -8.19
CA THR A 138 3.28 -7.86 -7.22
C THR A 138 2.74 -7.77 -5.79
N SER A 139 3.58 -8.06 -4.79
CA SER A 139 3.27 -7.87 -3.38
C SER A 139 4.46 -7.25 -2.64
N THR A 140 4.18 -6.38 -1.69
CA THR A 140 5.16 -5.91 -0.70
C THR A 140 5.06 -6.77 0.55
N PRO A 141 6.16 -7.25 1.14
CA PRO A 141 6.11 -7.95 2.42
C PRO A 141 5.64 -7.00 3.55
N ALA A 142 5.30 -7.57 4.71
CA ALA A 142 5.08 -6.76 5.90
C ALA A 142 6.35 -5.98 6.25
N MET A 143 6.19 -4.69 6.54
CA MET A 143 7.31 -3.78 6.73
C MET A 143 6.98 -2.63 7.67
N ASP A 144 7.99 -2.13 8.36
CA ASP A 144 7.94 -0.87 9.07
C ASP A 144 8.54 0.23 8.19
N VAL A 145 7.85 1.35 8.06
CA VAL A 145 8.27 2.50 7.25
C VAL A 145 8.19 3.79 8.05
N ALA A 146 9.22 4.63 7.92
CA ALA A 146 9.17 6.00 8.40
C ALA A 146 8.48 6.88 7.36
N VAL A 147 7.48 7.66 7.79
CA VAL A 147 6.66 8.50 6.94
C VAL A 147 6.79 9.95 7.38
N VAL A 148 7.19 10.80 6.43
CA VAL A 148 7.14 12.26 6.54
C VAL A 148 5.97 12.74 5.68
N SER A 149 5.15 13.63 6.22
CA SER A 149 4.02 14.22 5.50
C SER A 149 4.19 15.73 5.41
N TYR A 150 3.93 16.30 4.25
CA TYR A 150 3.99 17.73 3.98
C TYR A 150 2.74 18.17 3.22
N GLY A 151 2.41 19.46 3.32
CA GLY A 151 1.29 20.06 2.61
C GLY A 151 1.66 20.49 1.20
N GLY A 152 0.65 20.74 0.37
CA GLY A 152 0.83 21.20 -1.02
C GLY A 152 0.93 20.06 -2.03
N TYR A 153 1.29 20.42 -3.27
CA TYR A 153 1.54 19.44 -4.34
C TYR A 153 2.99 18.97 -4.26
N SER A 154 3.21 17.67 -4.44
CA SER A 154 4.56 17.12 -4.50
C SER A 154 5.26 17.55 -5.79
N SER A 155 6.53 17.91 -5.65
CA SER A 155 7.48 18.17 -6.74
C SER A 155 8.72 17.31 -6.57
N ASP A 156 9.54 17.17 -7.61
CA ASP A 156 10.77 16.37 -7.55
C ASP A 156 11.73 16.81 -6.41
N SER A 157 11.70 18.09 -6.00
CA SER A 157 12.51 18.61 -4.88
C SER A 157 11.96 18.29 -3.49
N ASP A 158 10.70 17.89 -3.38
CA ASP A 158 10.11 17.50 -2.07
C ASP A 158 10.39 16.03 -1.74
N VAL A 159 10.73 15.21 -2.75
CA VAL A 159 10.88 13.75 -2.64
C VAL A 159 12.34 13.28 -2.70
N LEU A 160 13.29 14.20 -2.91
CA LEU A 160 14.74 13.96 -2.97
C LEU A 160 15.45 14.66 -1.81
#